data_AF-A0A3S5CK94-F1
#
_entry.id   AF-A0A3S5CK94-F1
#
_cell.length_a   1.000
_cell.length_b   1.000
_cell.length_c   1.000
_cell.angle_alpha   90.00
_cell.angle_beta   90.00
_cell.angle_gamma   90.00
#
_symmetry.space_group_name_H-M   'P 1'
#
loop_
_entity.id
_entity.type
_entity.pdbx_description
1 polymer ?
#
loop_
_entity_poly.entity_id
_entity_poly.type
_entity_poly.pdbx_seq_one_letter_code
_entity_poly.pdbx_strand_id
1 'polypeptide(L)'
;MFKQWQASQLLSRLTTTGRRVFREPRGSGGMNSVMQAYEVAARQGLRGAVLFCVTGGKLSEGINFSDDLARAVVIIGLPYMNPQCPLVREHYFLNWFCKNWLY
;
A
#
# COMPACT_ATOMS: atom_id res chain seq x y z
N MET A 1 6.96 -3.41 10.49
CA MET A 1 5.69 -4.02 10.05
C MET A 1 5.86 -5.27 9.19
N PHE A 2 6.17 -5.22 7.89
CA PHE A 2 6.18 -6.44 7.04
C PHE A 2 7.13 -7.56 7.54
N LYS A 3 8.33 -7.21 8.02
CA LYS A 3 9.26 -8.19 8.65
C LYS A 3 8.65 -8.87 9.89
N GLN A 4 7.88 -8.13 10.68
CA GLN A 4 7.17 -8.68 11.84
C GLN A 4 6.04 -9.63 11.39
N TRP A 5 5.38 -9.32 10.27
CA TRP A 5 4.35 -10.20 9.70
C TRP A 5 4.94 -11.51 9.21
N GLN A 6 6.16 -11.51 8.67
CA GLN A 6 6.89 -12.73 8.32
C GLN A 6 7.21 -13.57 9.56
N ALA A 7 7.65 -12.93 10.65
CA ALA A 7 7.93 -13.61 11.90
C ALA A 7 6.66 -14.17 12.58
N SER A 8 5.52 -13.48 12.44
CA SER A 8 4.26 -13.80 13.13
C SER A 8 3.45 -14.96 12.54
N GLN A 9 3.96 -15.68 11.53
CA GLN A 9 3.24 -16.75 10.79
C GLN A 9 1.95 -16.29 10.07
N LEU A 10 1.54 -15.02 10.16
CA LEU A 10 0.37 -14.48 9.45
C LEU A 10 0.53 -14.58 7.94
N LEU A 11 1.72 -14.28 7.43
CA LEU A 11 2.05 -14.47 6.01
C LEU A 11 1.97 -15.95 5.62
N SER A 12 2.47 -16.86 6.46
CA SER A 12 2.36 -18.30 6.25
C SER A 12 0.90 -18.72 6.12
N ARG A 13 0.02 -18.25 7.02
CA ARG A 13 -1.42 -18.54 6.98
C ARG A 13 -2.09 -18.05 5.70
N LEU A 14 -1.75 -16.85 5.23
CA LEU A 14 -2.24 -16.34 3.95
C LEU A 14 -1.76 -17.20 2.79
N THR A 15 -0.50 -17.64 2.79
CA THR A 15 0.01 -18.55 1.76
C THR A 15 -0.56 -19.97 1.85
N THR A 16 -0.94 -20.46 3.03
CA THR A 16 -1.62 -21.76 3.21
C THR A 16 -2.97 -21.81 2.51
N THR A 17 -3.65 -20.66 2.42
CA THR A 17 -4.87 -20.55 1.61
C THR A 17 -4.58 -20.62 0.11
N GLY A 18 -3.33 -20.79 -0.33
CA GLY A 18 -2.89 -20.93 -1.72
C GLY A 18 -2.90 -19.62 -2.52
N ARG A 19 -3.07 -18.48 -1.82
CA ARG A 19 -2.94 -17.15 -2.41
C ARG A 19 -1.47 -16.77 -2.49
N ARG A 20 -1.02 -16.34 -3.66
CA ARG A 20 0.33 -15.76 -3.81
C ARG A 20 0.35 -14.35 -3.24
N VAL A 21 1.39 -14.05 -2.46
CA VAL A 21 1.56 -12.75 -1.81
C VAL A 21 2.66 -11.97 -2.52
N PHE A 22 2.32 -10.78 -2.99
CA PHE A 22 3.21 -9.82 -3.64
C PHE A 22 3.36 -8.58 -2.77
N ARG A 23 4.48 -7.88 -2.94
CA ARG A 23 4.80 -6.68 -2.17
C ARG A 23 5.44 -5.64 -3.06
N GLU A 24 5.04 -4.39 -2.87
CA GLU A 24 5.70 -3.25 -3.48
C GLU A 24 7.20 -3.19 -3.12
N PRO A 25 8.11 -3.16 -4.11
CA PRO A 25 9.52 -2.90 -3.86
C PRO A 25 9.70 -1.45 -3.36
N ARG A 26 10.65 -1.24 -2.43
CA ARG A 26 10.94 0.11 -1.90
C ARG A 26 11.65 1.04 -2.89
N GLY A 27 12.06 0.52 -4.05
CA GLY A 27 12.75 1.26 -5.10
C GLY A 27 12.05 1.12 -6.45
N SER A 28 12.53 1.85 -7.47
CA SER A 28 12.02 1.75 -8.85
C SER A 28 12.34 0.42 -9.54
N GLY A 29 13.39 -0.28 -9.09
CA GLY A 29 13.80 -1.56 -9.64
C GLY A 29 12.79 -2.67 -9.34
N GLY A 30 12.40 -3.43 -10.36
CA GLY A 30 11.56 -4.62 -10.21
C GLY A 30 10.07 -4.35 -10.00
N MET A 31 9.60 -3.10 -10.15
CA MET A 31 8.17 -2.77 -10.02
C MET A 31 7.35 -3.48 -11.10
N ASN A 32 7.76 -3.33 -12.36
CA ASN A 32 7.04 -3.90 -13.50
C ASN A 32 7.00 -5.42 -13.46
N SER A 33 8.07 -6.07 -13.00
CA SER A 33 8.12 -7.53 -12.89
C SER A 33 7.21 -8.06 -11.78
N VAL A 34 7.14 -7.37 -10.63
CA VAL A 34 6.21 -7.72 -9.55
C VAL A 34 4.75 -7.52 -10.01
N MET A 35 4.46 -6.43 -10.72
CA MET A 35 3.12 -6.17 -11.23
C MET A 35 2.69 -7.21 -12.26
N GLN A 36 3.55 -7.54 -13.24
CA GLN A 36 3.26 -8.59 -14.23
C GLN A 36 3.03 -9.95 -13.56
N ALA A 37 3.88 -10.33 -12.60
CA ALA A 37 3.71 -11.58 -11.87
C ALA A 37 2.41 -11.60 -11.04
N TYR A 38 2.00 -10.46 -10.49
CA TYR A 38 0.73 -10.31 -9.78
C TYR A 38 -0.46 -10.44 -10.74
N GLU A 39 -0.45 -9.80 -11.90
CA GLU A 39 -1.55 -9.89 -12.88
C GLU A 39 -1.77 -11.32 -13.35
N VAL A 40 -0.69 -12.05 -13.66
CA VAL A 40 -0.73 -13.47 -14.00
C VAL A 40 -1.32 -14.28 -12.83
N ALA A 41 -0.88 -14.01 -11.61
CA ALA A 41 -1.38 -14.71 -10.43
C ALA A 41 -2.83 -14.40 -10.09
N ALA A 42 -3.28 -13.18 -10.33
CA ALA A 42 -4.64 -12.73 -10.07
C ALA A 42 -5.63 -13.33 -11.09
N ARG A 43 -5.26 -13.37 -12.38
CA ARG A 43 -6.12 -13.86 -13.47
C ARG A 43 -6.11 -15.38 -13.62
N GLN A 44 -4.94 -16.01 -13.49
CA GLN A 44 -4.77 -17.44 -13.78
C GLN A 44 -4.70 -18.31 -12.52
N GLY A 45 -4.55 -17.69 -11.34
CA GLY A 45 -4.44 -18.43 -10.09
C GLY A 45 -5.79 -18.96 -9.63
N LEU A 46 -5.91 -20.28 -9.43
CA LEU A 46 -7.09 -20.95 -8.84
C LEU A 46 -7.60 -20.30 -7.54
N ARG A 47 -6.73 -19.61 -6.79
CA ARG A 47 -7.06 -18.99 -5.51
C ARG A 47 -6.80 -17.48 -5.46
N GLY A 48 -6.35 -16.89 -6.56
CA GLY A 48 -6.01 -15.46 -6.69
C GLY A 48 -4.69 -15.04 -6.04
N ALA A 49 -4.49 -13.72 -5.94
CA ALA A 49 -3.28 -13.10 -5.43
C ALA A 49 -3.59 -11.93 -4.48
N VAL A 50 -2.65 -11.64 -3.57
CA VAL A 50 -2.71 -10.53 -2.63
C VAL A 50 -1.52 -9.61 -2.87
N LEU A 51 -1.76 -8.33 -3.02
CA LEU A 51 -0.73 -7.31 -3.20
C LEU A 51 -0.68 -6.37 -2.00
N PHE A 52 0.48 -6.30 -1.34
CA PHE A 52 0.74 -5.32 -0.29
C PHE A 52 1.43 -4.10 -0.88
N CYS A 53 0.76 -2.96 -0.85
CA CYS A 53 1.28 -1.64 -1.25
C CYS A 53 1.19 -0.64 -0.10
N VAL A 54 1.89 0.49 -0.25
CA VAL A 54 1.83 1.60 0.72
C VAL A 54 1.05 2.75 0.08
N THR A 55 0.12 3.35 0.83
CA THR A 55 -0.60 4.56 0.42
C THR A 55 0.38 5.74 0.26
N GLY A 56 0.31 6.45 -0.87
CA GLY A 56 1.31 7.46 -1.27
C GLY A 56 2.53 6.85 -1.98
N GLY A 57 2.45 5.56 -2.33
CA GLY A 57 3.44 4.84 -3.13
C GLY A 57 3.10 4.85 -4.62
N LYS A 58 4.02 4.35 -5.44
CA LYS A 58 3.87 4.33 -6.89
C LYS A 58 2.77 3.35 -7.33
N LEU A 59 2.61 2.21 -6.64
CA LEU A 59 1.54 1.26 -6.94
C LEU A 59 0.16 1.78 -6.51
N SER A 60 0.05 2.62 -5.47
CA SER A 60 -1.25 3.03 -4.91
C SER A 60 -1.90 4.19 -5.66
N GLU A 61 -1.13 5.00 -6.38
CA GLU A 61 -1.63 6.20 -7.08
C GLU A 61 -1.49 6.10 -8.61
N GLY A 62 -0.48 5.38 -9.10
CA GLY A 62 -0.14 5.34 -10.53
C GLY A 62 -0.63 4.10 -11.29
N ILE A 63 -1.34 3.17 -10.64
CA ILE A 63 -1.78 1.92 -11.27
C ILE A 63 -3.29 1.81 -11.30
N ASN A 64 -3.80 1.53 -12.49
CA ASN A 64 -5.20 1.18 -12.69
C ASN A 64 -5.36 -0.33 -12.57
N PHE A 65 -6.01 -0.79 -11.49
CA PHE A 65 -6.43 -2.18 -11.39
C PHE A 65 -7.68 -2.38 -12.26
N SER A 66 -7.49 -2.84 -13.50
CA SER A 66 -8.60 -3.33 -14.32
C SER A 66 -9.44 -4.35 -13.56
N ASP A 67 -10.75 -4.38 -13.79
CA ASP A 67 -11.75 -4.97 -12.90
C ASP A 67 -11.31 -6.27 -12.21
N ASP A 68 -10.79 -7.26 -12.94
CA ASP A 68 -10.48 -8.58 -12.39
C ASP A 68 -9.22 -8.64 -11.51
N LEU A 69 -8.42 -7.58 -11.47
CA LEU A 69 -7.17 -7.54 -10.71
C LEU A 69 -7.41 -7.27 -9.22
N ALA A 70 -8.35 -6.39 -8.86
CA ALA A 70 -8.59 -5.98 -7.48
C ALA A 70 -10.06 -6.09 -7.06
N ARG A 71 -10.51 -7.33 -6.82
CA ARG A 71 -11.88 -7.63 -6.34
C ARG A 71 -12.18 -7.10 -4.93
N ALA A 72 -11.15 -6.92 -4.11
CA ALA A 72 -11.27 -6.36 -2.78
C ALA A 72 -10.02 -5.52 -2.48
N VAL A 73 -10.23 -4.30 -1.99
CA VAL A 73 -9.18 -3.41 -1.52
C VAL A 73 -9.37 -3.18 -0.03
N VAL A 74 -8.33 -3.45 0.76
CA VAL A 74 -8.34 -3.25 2.21
C VAL A 74 -7.33 -2.18 2.56
N ILE A 75 -7.82 -1.10 3.16
CA ILE A 75 -6.98 -0.01 3.68
C ILE A 75 -6.83 -0.21 5.19
N ILE A 76 -5.59 -0.22 5.68
CA ILE A 76 -5.29 -0.37 7.11
C ILE A 76 -4.79 0.98 7.63
N GLY A 77 -5.61 1.63 8.44
CA GLY A 77 -5.35 2.96 8.98
C GLY A 77 -5.81 4.09 8.06
N LEU A 78 -5.50 5.32 8.45
CA LEU A 78 -5.77 6.52 7.65
C LEU A 78 -4.50 6.92 6.88
N PRO A 79 -4.59 7.24 5.58
CA PRO A 79 -3.45 7.76 4.83
C PRO A 79 -3.10 9.15 5.36
N TYR A 80 -2.12 9.21 6.26
CA TYR A 80 -1.60 10.47 6.79
C TYR A 80 -0.46 10.97 5.92
N MET A 81 -0.46 12.27 5.61
CA MET A 81 0.68 12.91 4.99
C MET A 81 1.90 12.84 5.91
N ASN A 82 3.09 12.75 5.32
CA ASN A 82 4.33 12.74 6.08
C ASN A 82 4.45 14.06 6.88
N PRO A 83 4.47 14.04 8.22
CA PRO A 83 4.57 15.25 9.04
C PRO A 83 5.92 15.97 8.90
N GLN A 84 6.93 15.31 8.32
CA GLN A 84 8.21 15.92 8.00
C GLN A 84 8.18 16.72 6.70
N CYS A 85 7.10 16.63 5.91
CA CYS A 85 6.94 17.47 4.73
C CYS A 85 6.82 18.94 5.15
N PRO A 86 7.69 19.84 4.67
CA PRO A 86 7.67 21.25 5.05
C PRO A 86 6.30 21.92 4.79
N LEU A 87 5.66 21.60 3.66
CA LEU A 87 4.35 22.13 3.29
C LEU A 87 3.25 21.70 4.27
N VAL A 88 3.29 20.45 4.70
CA VAL A 88 2.32 19.90 5.66
C VAL A 88 2.53 20.56 7.02
N ARG A 89 3.78 20.73 7.45
CA ARG A 89 4.13 21.44 8.68
C ARG A 89 3.68 22.90 8.63
N GLU A 90 3.93 23.60 7.53
CA GLU A 90 3.54 24.99 7.34
C GLU A 90 2.02 25.14 7.36
N HIS A 91 1.29 24.26 6.68
CA HIS A 91 -0.17 24.26 6.71
C HIS A 91 -0.71 24.05 8.12
N TYR A 92 -0.18 23.08 8.88
CA TYR A 92 -0.58 22.87 10.28
C TYR A 92 -0.23 24.06 11.16
N PHE A 93 0.94 24.68 10.95
CA PHE A 93 1.38 25.86 11.68
C PHE A 93 0.48 27.07 11.41
N LEU A 94 0.18 27.38 10.14
CA LEU A 94 -0.72 28.47 9.77
C LEU A 94 -2.14 28.24 10.28
N ASN A 95 -2.65 27.01 10.17
CA ASN A 95 -3.99 26.67 10.66
C ASN A 95 -4.05 26.78 12.19
N TRP A 96 -3.00 26.37 12.90
CA TRP A 96 -2.87 26.59 14.34
C TRP A 96 -2.75 28.07 14.71
N PHE A 97 -1.94 28.83 13.98
CA PHE A 97 -1.75 30.27 14.19
C PHE A 97 -3.08 31.02 13.99
N CYS A 98 -3.76 30.84 12.86
CA CYS A 98 -5.04 31.50 12.59
C CYS A 98 -6.12 31.16 13.63
N LYS A 99 -6.13 29.94 14.18
CA LYS A 99 -7.10 29.52 15.21
C LYS A 99 -6.80 30.06 16.61
N ASN A 100 -5.53 30.34 16.92
CA ASN A 100 -5.11 30.83 18.24
C ASN A 100 -4.85 32.35 18.27
N TRP A 101 -4.94 33.05 17.13
CA TRP A 101 -4.80 34.51 17.04
C TRP A 101 -6.14 35.27 17.01
N LEU A 102 -7.28 34.57 17.07
CA LEU A 102 -8.62 35.17 17.17
C LEU A 102 -9.12 35.34 18.62
N TYR A 103 -8.21 35.33 19.60
CA TYR A 103 -8.45 35.74 20.98
C TYR A 103 -7.44 36.79 21.41
#